data_AF-A0A420ZA30-F1
#
_entry.id   AF-A0A420ZA30-F1
#
_cell.length_a   1.000
_cell.length_b   1.000
_cell.length_c   1.000
_cell.angle_alpha   90.00
_cell.angle_beta   90.00
_cell.angle_gamma   90.00
#
_symmetry.space_group_name_H-M   'P 1'
#
loop_
_entity.id
_entity.type
_entity.pdbx_description
1 polymer ?
#
loop_
_entity_poly.entity_id
_entity_poly.type
_entity_poly.pdbx_seq_one_letter_code
_entity_poly.pdbx_strand_id
1 'polypeptide(L)'
;MIFVKPVYATCPVCVVAIGSGLVIAEKLGVDDLVASIWIGALLTAFAIAFGYKIKKIKFKNPEFSWSIIFYVLNVASFGLMGKLNQPMCKLWGIDKIFLGISLGTTVVWLGKYIDKLLRKINNNKVFVPFQKVLSPLLLTLILSLIFNYLIC
;
A
#
# COMPACT_ATOMS: atom_id res chain seq x y z
N MET A 1 -18.05 -8.92 -22.23
CA MET A 1 -16.76 -8.93 -21.50
C MET A 1 -15.71 -8.31 -22.42
N ILE A 2 -15.31 -7.08 -22.13
CA ILE A 2 -14.40 -6.32 -23.00
C ILE A 2 -12.97 -6.83 -22.79
N PHE A 3 -12.37 -7.32 -23.88
CA PHE A 3 -10.98 -7.77 -23.97
C PHE A 3 -10.06 -6.54 -23.87
N VAL A 4 -9.49 -6.28 -22.69
CA VAL A 4 -8.47 -5.25 -22.51
C VAL A 4 -7.10 -5.84 -22.87
N LYS A 5 -6.49 -5.34 -23.95
CA LYS A 5 -5.11 -5.66 -24.34
C LYS A 5 -4.14 -5.26 -23.21
N PRO A 6 -3.08 -6.03 -22.93
CA PRO A 6 -2.14 -5.69 -21.87
C PRO A 6 -1.13 -4.67 -22.42
N VAL A 7 -1.38 -3.38 -22.23
CA VAL A 7 -0.39 -2.34 -22.50
C VAL A 7 -0.47 -1.27 -21.40
N TYR A 8 0.72 -0.84 -20.96
CA TYR A 8 1.09 0.08 -19.88
C TYR A 8 1.26 -0.56 -18.49
N ALA A 9 2.51 -0.44 -17.99
CA ALA A 9 3.06 -0.95 -16.74
C ALA A 9 2.48 -0.34 -15.45
N THR A 10 1.44 0.48 -15.61
CA THR A 10 0.65 1.05 -14.52
C THR A 10 -0.77 1.00 -15.02
N CYS A 11 -1.68 0.31 -14.33
CA CYS A 11 -3.08 0.39 -14.71
C CYS A 11 -3.50 1.86 -14.53
N PRO A 12 -3.79 2.62 -15.61
CA PRO A 12 -4.15 4.03 -15.47
C PRO A 12 -5.37 4.20 -14.57
N VAL A 13 -6.23 3.18 -14.52
CA VAL A 13 -7.35 3.08 -13.57
C VAL A 13 -6.89 3.12 -12.12
N CYS A 14 -5.75 2.52 -11.76
CA CYS A 14 -5.23 2.56 -10.38
C CYS A 14 -4.72 3.96 -10.01
N VAL A 15 -4.05 4.67 -10.93
CA VAL A 15 -3.58 6.04 -10.68
C VAL A 15 -4.77 7.00 -10.57
N VAL A 16 -5.75 6.87 -11.47
CA VAL A 16 -6.98 7.65 -11.44
C VAL A 16 -7.79 7.34 -10.17
N ALA A 17 -7.92 6.08 -9.77
CA ALA A 17 -8.64 5.69 -8.56
C ALA A 17 -7.95 6.13 -7.27
N ILE A 18 -6.62 6.06 -7.20
CA ILE A 18 -5.84 6.56 -6.05
C ILE A 18 -5.94 8.10 -5.98
N GLY A 19 -5.78 8.78 -7.11
CA GLY A 19 -5.88 10.24 -7.19
C GLY A 19 -7.27 10.76 -6.85
N SER A 20 -8.32 10.14 -7.40
CA SER A 20 -9.71 10.51 -7.09
C SER A 20 -10.10 10.15 -5.66
N GLY A 21 -9.66 8.97 -5.16
CA GLY A 21 -9.89 8.54 -3.79
C GLY A 21 -9.29 9.49 -2.76
N LEU A 22 -8.07 9.99 -3.00
CA LEU A 22 -7.43 10.97 -2.11
C LEU A 22 -8.20 12.29 -2.08
N VAL A 23 -8.60 12.83 -3.23
CA VAL A 23 -9.37 14.08 -3.30
C VAL A 23 -10.74 13.95 -2.61
N ILE A 24 -11.38 12.78 -2.71
CA ILE A 24 -12.64 12.50 -2.02
C ILE A 24 -12.40 12.40 -0.50
N ALA A 25 -11.33 11.72 -0.08
CA ALA A 25 -10.97 11.59 1.34
C ALA A 25 -10.66 12.95 1.98
N GLU A 26 -9.91 13.82 1.28
CA GLU A 26 -9.65 15.21 1.69
C GLU A 26 -10.96 15.98 1.87
N LYS A 27 -11.90 15.87 0.93
CA LYS A 27 -13.22 16.51 1.03
C LYS A 27 -14.10 15.98 2.16
N LEU A 28 -13.88 14.74 2.58
CA LEU A 28 -14.58 14.12 3.71
C LEU A 28 -13.92 14.42 5.07
N GLY A 29 -12.83 15.19 5.08
CA GLY A 29 -12.10 15.57 6.30
C GLY A 29 -11.19 14.46 6.86
N VAL A 30 -10.83 13.46 6.04
CA VAL A 30 -9.86 12.44 6.43
C VAL A 30 -8.45 13.02 6.36
N ASP A 31 -7.64 12.82 7.40
CA ASP A 31 -6.24 13.28 7.41
C ASP A 31 -5.41 12.60 6.30
N ASP A 32 -4.59 13.40 5.61
CA ASP A 32 -3.71 12.98 4.51
C ASP A 32 -2.80 11.80 4.89
N LEU A 33 -2.40 11.69 6.15
CA LEU A 33 -1.61 10.58 6.64
C LEU A 33 -2.37 9.26 6.57
N VAL A 34 -3.63 9.24 7.05
CA VAL A 34 -4.45 8.03 7.04
C VAL A 34 -4.71 7.60 5.60
N ALA A 35 -5.08 8.54 4.73
CA ALA A 35 -5.30 8.25 3.32
C ALA A 35 -4.05 7.66 2.65
N SER A 36 -2.87 8.25 2.90
CA SER A 36 -1.61 7.79 2.33
C SER A 36 -1.13 6.43 2.88
N ILE A 37 -1.45 6.08 4.13
CA ILE A 37 -1.26 4.71 4.68
C ILE A 37 -2.01 3.68 3.83
N TRP A 38 -3.29 3.93 3.54
CA TRP A 38 -4.10 3.01 2.74
C TRP A 38 -3.60 2.91 1.29
N ILE A 39 -3.15 4.02 0.71
CA ILE A 39 -2.57 4.03 -0.63
C ILE A 39 -1.31 3.15 -0.68
N GLY A 40 -0.38 3.33 0.27
CA GLY A 40 0.84 2.52 0.35
C GLY A 40 0.54 1.03 0.58
N ALA A 41 -0.42 0.72 1.45
CA ALA A 41 -0.83 -0.66 1.74
C ALA A 41 -1.45 -1.35 0.51
N LEU A 42 -2.43 -0.74 -0.14
CA LEU A 42 -3.12 -1.31 -1.31
C LEU A 42 -2.15 -1.51 -2.47
N LEU A 43 -1.27 -0.55 -2.72
CA LEU A 43 -0.31 -0.65 -3.81
C LEU A 43 0.71 -1.76 -3.57
N THR A 44 1.18 -1.90 -2.33
CA THR A 44 2.10 -2.98 -1.93
C THR A 44 1.43 -4.35 -2.05
N ALA A 45 0.17 -4.48 -1.63
CA ALA A 45 -0.59 -5.71 -1.78
C ALA A 45 -0.76 -6.09 -3.26
N PHE A 46 -1.05 -5.11 -4.11
CA PHE A 46 -1.13 -5.30 -5.56
C PHE A 46 0.23 -5.72 -6.14
N ALA A 47 1.32 -5.06 -5.76
CA ALA A 47 2.67 -5.40 -6.22
C ALA A 47 3.07 -6.83 -5.87
N ILE A 48 2.75 -7.29 -4.65
CA ILE A 48 2.98 -8.67 -4.22
C ILE A 48 2.15 -9.64 -5.06
N ALA A 49 0.85 -9.36 -5.27
CA ALA A 49 -0.03 -10.20 -6.08
C ALA A 49 0.43 -10.28 -7.55
N PHE A 50 0.89 -9.15 -8.09
CA PHE A 50 1.43 -9.04 -9.44
C PHE A 50 2.73 -9.84 -9.59
N GLY A 51 3.64 -9.72 -8.62
CA GLY A 51 4.87 -10.50 -8.56
C GLY A 51 4.63 -12.02 -8.52
N TYR A 52 3.55 -12.48 -7.86
CA TYR A 52 3.17 -13.90 -7.89
C TYR A 52 2.67 -14.38 -9.26
N LYS A 53 1.96 -13.52 -10.01
CA LYS A 53 1.42 -13.86 -11.34
C LYS A 53 2.48 -13.80 -12.44
N ILE A 54 3.42 -12.86 -12.37
CA ILE A 54 4.46 -12.70 -13.38
C ILE A 54 5.74 -13.42 -12.95
N LYS A 55 5.78 -14.73 -13.25
CA LYS A 55 7.00 -15.54 -13.09
C LYS A 55 7.95 -15.48 -14.32
N LYS A 56 7.56 -14.77 -15.39
CA LYS A 56 8.32 -14.73 -16.66
C LYS A 56 9.64 -13.99 -16.58
N ILE A 57 9.83 -13.10 -15.59
CA ILE A 57 11.07 -12.34 -15.41
C ILE A 57 11.86 -12.97 -14.27
N LYS A 58 13.14 -13.30 -14.53
CA LYS A 58 14.06 -13.98 -13.58
C LYS A 58 14.53 -13.05 -12.46
N PHE A 59 13.62 -12.46 -11.68
CA PHE A 59 14.00 -11.82 -10.43
C PHE A 59 14.18 -12.87 -9.33
N LYS A 60 15.23 -12.71 -8.50
CA LYS A 60 15.51 -13.60 -7.36
C LYS A 60 14.36 -13.63 -6.34
N ASN A 61 13.66 -12.50 -6.18
CA ASN A 61 12.43 -12.34 -5.38
C ASN A 61 11.46 -11.37 -6.08
N PRO A 62 10.62 -11.85 -7.02
CA PRO A 62 9.77 -10.98 -7.83
C PRO A 62 8.82 -10.13 -6.98
N GLU A 63 8.27 -10.65 -5.89
CA GLU A 63 7.39 -9.89 -5.00
C GLU A 63 8.04 -8.63 -4.39
N PHE A 64 9.34 -8.73 -4.05
CA PHE A 64 10.07 -7.67 -3.36
C PHE A 64 10.53 -6.62 -4.36
N SER A 65 11.07 -7.07 -5.50
CA SER A 65 11.44 -6.20 -6.61
C SER A 65 10.24 -5.39 -7.11
N TRP A 66 9.09 -6.04 -7.33
CA TRP A 66 7.88 -5.32 -7.74
C TRP A 66 7.40 -4.36 -6.65
N SER A 67 7.41 -4.76 -5.38
CA SER A 67 7.04 -3.86 -4.27
C SER A 67 7.88 -2.58 -4.24
N ILE A 68 9.20 -2.69 -4.47
CA ILE A 68 10.09 -1.51 -4.53
C ILE A 68 9.77 -0.64 -5.73
N ILE A 69 9.58 -1.24 -6.91
CA ILE A 69 9.25 -0.50 -8.14
C ILE A 69 7.96 0.29 -7.94
N PHE A 70 6.91 -0.35 -7.43
CA PHE A 70 5.63 0.31 -7.16
C PHE A 70 5.75 1.40 -6.09
N TYR A 71 6.54 1.19 -5.04
CA TYR A 71 6.81 2.21 -4.02
C TYR A 71 7.48 3.46 -4.62
N VAL A 72 8.57 3.28 -5.36
CA VAL A 72 9.31 4.39 -5.99
C VAL A 72 8.42 5.14 -6.98
N LEU A 73 7.66 4.41 -7.81
CA LEU A 73 6.73 5.02 -8.76
C LEU A 73 5.63 5.83 -8.07
N ASN A 74 5.12 5.36 -6.93
CA ASN A 74 4.10 6.07 -6.17
C ASN A 74 4.64 7.37 -5.57
N VAL A 75 5.79 7.30 -4.91
CA VAL A 75 6.47 8.49 -4.36
C VAL A 75 6.79 9.50 -5.48
N ALA A 76 7.28 9.03 -6.63
CA ALA A 76 7.56 9.88 -7.78
C ALA A 76 6.29 10.53 -8.34
N SER A 77 5.18 9.78 -8.43
CA SER A 77 3.89 10.30 -8.93
C SER A 77 3.35 11.44 -8.06
N PHE A 78 3.40 11.28 -6.74
CA PHE A 78 3.01 12.35 -5.82
C PHE A 78 3.97 13.55 -5.89
N GLY A 79 5.25 13.31 -6.19
CA GLY A 79 6.25 14.37 -6.37
C GLY A 79 5.96 15.22 -7.61
N LEU A 80 5.60 14.59 -8.72
CA LEU A 80 5.18 15.26 -9.95
C LEU A 80 3.88 16.06 -9.78
N MET A 81 2.98 15.61 -8.91
CA MET A 81 1.76 16.35 -8.54
C MET A 81 2.03 17.56 -7.64
N GLY A 82 3.27 17.79 -7.18
CA GLY A 82 3.61 18.87 -6.26
C GLY A 82 2.98 18.73 -4.86
N LYS A 83 2.49 17.53 -4.51
CA LYS A 83 1.90 17.23 -3.20
C LYS A 83 2.95 16.81 -2.15
N LEU A 84 4.20 16.54 -2.55
CA LEU A 84 5.32 16.35 -1.61
C LEU A 84 5.96 17.69 -1.22
N ASN A 85 6.53 17.75 -0.01
CA ASN A 85 7.22 18.88 0.61
C ASN A 85 6.38 20.14 0.86
N GLN A 86 5.05 20.01 0.99
CA GLN A 86 4.21 21.15 1.32
C GLN A 86 4.34 21.51 2.82
N PRO A 87 4.65 22.77 3.17
CA PRO A 87 4.94 23.19 4.55
C PRO A 87 3.76 23.01 5.52
N MET A 88 2.52 22.97 5.00
CA MET A 88 1.30 22.77 5.82
C MET A 88 0.99 21.29 6.13
N CYS A 89 1.67 20.33 5.50
CA CYS A 89 1.37 18.89 5.62
C CYS A 89 2.53 18.07 6.17
N LYS A 90 3.28 18.60 7.16
CA LYS A 90 4.40 17.90 7.82
C LYS A 90 4.00 17.35 9.19
N LEU A 91 4.38 16.11 9.47
CA LEU A 91 4.32 15.48 10.79
C LEU A 91 5.75 15.15 11.22
N TRP A 92 6.20 15.65 12.37
CA TRP A 92 7.58 15.50 12.86
C TRP A 92 8.67 15.94 11.86
N GLY A 93 8.38 16.96 11.03
CA GLY A 93 9.31 17.48 10.03
C GLY A 93 9.38 16.66 8.73
N ILE A 94 8.64 15.55 8.64
CA ILE A 94 8.53 14.68 7.46
C ILE A 94 7.14 14.90 6.82
N ASP A 95 7.04 14.84 5.50
CA ASP A 95 5.75 14.92 4.81
C ASP A 95 4.82 13.79 5.22
N LYS A 96 3.58 14.13 5.62
CA LYS A 96 2.53 13.17 6.01
C LYS A 96 2.33 12.09 4.95
N ILE A 97 2.27 12.48 3.68
CA ILE A 97 2.04 11.56 2.56
C ILE A 97 3.17 10.52 2.44
N PHE A 98 4.43 10.98 2.50
CA PHE A 98 5.58 10.08 2.42
C PHE A 98 5.63 9.12 3.61
N LEU A 99 5.39 9.65 4.81
CA LEU A 99 5.33 8.87 6.04
C LEU A 99 4.20 7.83 6.00
N GLY A 100 3.03 8.19 5.49
CA GLY A 100 1.92 7.25 5.36
C GLY A 100 2.20 6.14 4.35
N ILE A 101 2.69 6.46 3.14
CA ILE A 101 3.01 5.46 2.11
C ILE A 101 4.05 4.46 2.64
N SER A 102 5.09 4.94 3.31
CA SER A 102 6.16 4.11 3.87
C SER A 102 5.66 3.20 5.01
N LEU A 103 4.82 3.72 5.90
CA LEU A 103 4.19 2.91 6.94
C LEU A 103 3.23 1.86 6.38
N GLY A 104 2.36 2.24 5.44
CA GLY A 104 1.43 1.32 4.78
C GLY A 104 2.15 0.17 4.07
N THR A 105 3.26 0.47 3.38
CA THR A 105 4.11 -0.53 2.73
C THR A 105 4.71 -1.50 3.73
N THR A 106 5.29 -0.97 4.82
CA THR A 106 5.90 -1.76 5.89
C THR A 106 4.90 -2.69 6.56
N VAL A 107 3.71 -2.18 6.87
CA VAL A 107 2.63 -2.95 7.51
C VAL A 107 2.16 -4.12 6.66
N VAL A 108 2.06 -3.97 5.35
CA VAL A 108 1.66 -5.07 4.47
C VAL A 108 2.72 -6.18 4.44
N TRP A 109 4.00 -5.80 4.42
CA TRP A 109 5.09 -6.78 4.53
C TRP A 109 5.09 -7.49 5.89
N LEU A 110 4.85 -6.75 6.97
CA LEU A 110 4.67 -7.31 8.31
C LEU A 110 3.49 -8.30 8.34
N GLY A 111 2.35 -7.93 7.74
CA GLY A 111 1.18 -8.79 7.64
C GLY A 111 1.43 -10.09 6.88
N LYS A 112 2.21 -10.04 5.79
CA LYS A 112 2.68 -11.23 5.06
C LYS A 112 3.60 -12.10 5.92
N TYR A 113 4.48 -11.49 6.72
CA TYR A 113 5.36 -12.22 7.63
C TYR A 113 4.59 -12.90 8.76
N ILE A 114 3.63 -12.19 9.37
CA ILE A 114 2.74 -12.69 10.41
C ILE A 114 1.91 -13.87 9.87
N ASP A 115 1.33 -13.77 8.66
CA ASP A 115 0.61 -14.89 8.03
C ASP A 115 1.50 -16.14 7.88
N LYS A 116 2.76 -15.98 7.45
CA LYS A 116 3.72 -17.09 7.37
C LYS A 116 4.05 -17.68 8.74
N LEU A 117 4.22 -16.84 9.76
CA LEU A 117 4.55 -17.26 11.12
C LEU A 117 3.39 -18.05 11.74
N LEU A 118 2.15 -17.56 11.62
CA LEU A 118 0.97 -18.26 12.12
C LEU A 118 0.79 -19.62 11.42
N ARG A 119 1.00 -19.71 10.10
CA ARG A 119 0.96 -21.00 9.40
C ARG A 119 2.01 -21.96 9.93
N LYS A 120 3.23 -21.49 10.19
CA LYS A 120 4.32 -22.33 10.72
C LYS A 120 3.97 -22.91 12.09
N ILE A 121 3.30 -22.15 12.94
CA ILE A 121 2.82 -22.62 14.25
C ILE A 121 1.69 -23.64 14.09
N ASN A 122 0.82 -23.46 13.10
CA ASN A 122 -0.36 -24.31 12.89
C ASN A 122 -0.15 -25.46 11.90
N ASN A 123 1.03 -26.10 11.91
CA ASN A 123 1.33 -27.23 10.99
C ASN A 123 1.08 -26.90 9.50
N ASN A 124 1.41 -25.67 9.08
CA ASN A 124 1.15 -25.10 7.75
C ASN A 124 -0.34 -24.95 7.37
N LYS A 125 -1.26 -25.13 8.32
CA LYS A 125 -2.68 -24.88 8.14
C LYS A 125 -3.03 -23.41 8.43
N VAL A 126 -4.11 -22.95 7.80
CA VAL A 126 -4.65 -21.61 8.00
C VAL A 126 -5.54 -21.63 9.23
N PHE A 127 -5.46 -20.61 10.10
CA PHE A 127 -6.38 -20.50 11.24
C PHE A 127 -7.77 -20.02 10.80
N VAL A 128 -7.79 -19.05 9.89
CA VAL A 128 -9.01 -18.37 9.43
C VAL A 128 -9.01 -18.34 7.90
N PRO A 129 -10.16 -18.52 7.22
CA PRO A 129 -10.24 -18.29 5.79
C PRO A 129 -9.75 -16.87 5.44
N PHE A 130 -9.02 -16.74 4.32
CA PHE A 130 -8.44 -15.47 3.86
C PHE A 130 -7.41 -14.81 4.79
N GLN A 131 -6.79 -15.55 5.72
CA GLN A 131 -5.75 -15.03 6.63
C GLN A 131 -4.65 -14.19 5.95
N LYS A 132 -4.27 -14.55 4.72
CA LYS A 132 -3.27 -13.82 3.90
C LYS A 132 -3.68 -12.37 3.58
N VAL A 133 -4.98 -12.10 3.47
CA VAL A 133 -5.53 -10.75 3.22
C VAL A 133 -5.93 -10.10 4.55
N LEU A 134 -6.52 -10.88 5.45
CA LEU A 134 -7.02 -10.38 6.73
C LEU A 134 -5.89 -9.83 7.62
N SER A 135 -4.73 -10.49 7.65
CA SER A 135 -3.56 -10.07 8.44
C SER A 135 -3.09 -8.64 8.09
N PRO A 136 -2.71 -8.32 6.84
CA PRO A 136 -2.30 -6.97 6.49
C PRO A 136 -3.45 -5.94 6.59
N LEU A 137 -4.71 -6.34 6.34
CA LEU A 137 -5.85 -5.44 6.42
C LEU A 137 -6.13 -5.01 7.86
N LEU A 138 -6.12 -5.95 8.82
CA LEU A 138 -6.29 -5.64 10.24
C LEU A 138 -5.15 -4.76 10.77
N LEU A 139 -3.90 -5.05 10.39
CA LEU A 139 -2.77 -4.23 10.82
C LEU A 139 -2.85 -2.80 10.25
N THR A 140 -3.27 -2.65 8.99
CA THR A 140 -3.43 -1.33 8.36
C THR A 140 -4.55 -0.54 9.06
N LEU A 141 -5.64 -1.21 9.44
CA LEU A 141 -6.75 -0.61 10.17
C LEU A 141 -6.33 -0.18 11.58
N ILE A 142 -5.64 -1.05 12.32
CA ILE A 142 -5.09 -0.73 13.66
C ILE A 142 -4.15 0.47 13.57
N LEU A 143 -3.23 0.49 12.60
CA LEU A 143 -2.31 1.60 12.40
C LEU A 143 -3.07 2.90 12.11
N SER A 144 -4.10 2.84 11.26
CA SER A 144 -4.94 4.00 10.94
C SER A 144 -5.65 4.55 12.17
N LEU A 145 -6.18 3.68 13.04
CA LEU A 145 -6.83 4.09 14.29
C LEU A 145 -5.84 4.73 15.27
N ILE A 146 -4.63 4.18 15.38
CA ILE A 146 -3.56 4.74 16.21
C ILE A 146 -3.24 6.17 15.76
N PHE A 147 -2.98 6.39 14.47
CA PHE A 147 -2.68 7.74 13.99
C PHE A 147 -3.86 8.70 14.07
N ASN A 148 -5.09 8.22 13.86
CA ASN A 148 -6.27 9.05 14.05
C ASN A 148 -6.42 9.53 15.51
N TYR A 149 -6.01 8.72 16.49
CA TYR A 149 -6.02 9.13 17.90
C TYR A 149 -4.82 10.02 18.29
N LEU A 150 -3.66 9.88 17.61
CA LEU A 150 -2.48 10.71 17.86
C LEU A 150 -2.54 12.11 17.20
N ILE A 151 -3.36 12.30 16.17
CA ILE A 151 -3.38 13.51 15.31
C ILE A 151 -4.59 14.41 15.64
N CYS A 152 -5.05 14.43 16.90
CA CYS A 152 -6.03 15.44 17.36
C CYS A 152 -5.64 16.87 16.98
#